data_AF-A0A7L3M4S5-F1
#
_entry.id   AF-A0A7L3M4S5-F1
#
_cell.length_a   1.000
_cell.length_b   1.000
_cell.length_c   1.000
_cell.angle_alpha   90.00
_cell.angle_beta   90.00
_cell.angle_gamma   90.00
#
_symmetry.space_group_name_H-M   'P 1'
#
loop_
_entity.id
_entity.type
_entity.pdbx_description
1 polymer ?
#
loop_
_entity_poly.entity_id
_entity_poly.type
_entity_poly.pdbx_seq_one_letter_code
_entity_poly.pdbx_strand_id
1 'polypeptide(L)' 'LKKTFVEVEVGEFGGQKVSVWDLLHSKYIPEEQRKEVLELYQAGELSLEQVKMVVSTIVTKAEALRAQTSPHTTQPR' A
#
# COMPACT_ATOMS: atom_id res chain seq x y z
N LEU A 1 -8.08 7.62 -9.70
CA LEU A 1 -7.08 6.67 -9.17
C LEU A 1 -5.94 6.35 -10.14
N LYS A 2 -6.17 6.01 -11.43
CA LYS A 2 -5.08 5.74 -12.40
C LYS A 2 -4.12 6.91 -12.68
N LYS A 3 -4.56 8.16 -12.49
CA LYS A 3 -3.71 9.38 -12.61
C LYS A 3 -3.10 9.82 -11.29
N THR A 4 -3.20 9.00 -10.27
CA THR A 4 -2.79 9.32 -8.90
C THR A 4 -1.60 8.43 -8.56
N PHE A 5 -0.48 9.05 -8.25
CA PHE A 5 0.74 8.35 -7.91
C PHE A 5 1.04 8.53 -6.42
N VAL A 6 1.53 7.46 -5.80
CA VAL A 6 2.05 7.49 -4.45
C VAL A 6 3.49 6.99 -4.49
N GLU A 7 4.33 7.62 -3.69
CA GLU A 7 5.70 7.17 -3.49
C GLU A 7 5.68 6.27 -2.26
N VAL A 8 6.15 5.05 -2.43
CA VAL A 8 6.24 4.09 -1.34
C VAL A 8 7.68 4.11 -0.85
N GLU A 9 7.89 4.21 0.45
CA GLU A 9 9.24 4.22 1.02
C GLU A 9 9.73 2.82 1.40
N VAL A 10 8.86 1.79 1.30
CA VAL A 10 9.13 0.43 1.77
C VAL A 10 8.64 -0.63 0.79
N GLY A 11 9.33 -1.77 0.81
CA GLY A 11 9.02 -2.95 0.01
C GLY A 11 9.47 -2.93 -1.44
N GLU A 12 8.87 -3.79 -2.26
CA GLU A 12 9.21 -3.94 -3.69
C GLU A 12 9.01 -2.65 -4.50
N PHE A 13 8.14 -1.76 -4.01
CA PHE A 13 7.88 -0.45 -4.60
C PHE A 13 8.62 0.70 -3.90
N GLY A 14 9.50 0.38 -2.95
CA GLY A 14 10.32 1.32 -2.21
C GLY A 14 11.17 2.19 -3.13
N GLY A 15 11.01 3.51 -3.06
CA GLY A 15 11.71 4.47 -3.91
C GLY A 15 11.15 4.57 -5.33
N GLN A 16 9.99 3.97 -5.61
CA GLN A 16 9.31 4.08 -6.90
C GLN A 16 7.97 4.79 -6.77
N LYS A 17 7.64 5.57 -7.80
CA LYS A 17 6.33 6.22 -7.94
C LYS A 17 5.37 5.27 -8.64
N VAL A 18 4.46 4.68 -7.88
CA VAL A 18 3.49 3.71 -8.40
C VAL A 18 2.10 4.32 -8.39
N SER A 19 1.27 3.97 -9.37
CA SER A 19 -0.10 4.45 -9.37
C SER A 19 -0.89 3.80 -8.23
N VAL A 20 -1.76 4.58 -7.59
CA VAL A 20 -2.66 4.09 -6.54
C VAL A 20 -3.50 2.92 -7.05
N TRP A 21 -3.89 2.96 -8.33
CA TRP A 21 -4.62 1.87 -8.97
C TRP A 21 -3.80 0.59 -9.09
N ASP A 22 -2.53 0.69 -9.48
CA ASP A 22 -1.62 -0.47 -9.57
C ASP A 22 -1.36 -1.08 -8.20
N LEU A 23 -1.19 -0.25 -7.16
CA LEU A 23 -1.03 -0.75 -5.79
C LEU A 23 -2.28 -1.45 -5.27
N LEU A 24 -3.47 -0.88 -5.51
CA LEU A 24 -4.74 -1.52 -5.20
C LEU A 24 -4.82 -2.89 -5.86
N HIS A 25 -4.42 -2.99 -7.14
CA HIS A 25 -4.40 -4.24 -7.90
C HIS A 25 -3.23 -5.17 -7.58
N SER A 26 -2.28 -4.74 -6.77
CA SER A 26 -1.08 -5.50 -6.42
C SER A 26 -1.33 -6.47 -5.27
N LYS A 27 -0.38 -7.41 -5.09
CA LYS A 27 -0.35 -8.43 -4.02
C LYS A 27 -0.31 -7.86 -2.59
N TYR A 28 -0.11 -6.55 -2.45
CA TYR A 28 -0.04 -5.85 -1.18
C TYR A 28 -1.43 -5.59 -0.59
N ILE A 29 -2.41 -5.37 -1.46
CA ILE A 29 -3.75 -4.98 -1.04
C ILE A 29 -4.69 -6.14 -1.35
N PRO A 30 -5.21 -6.83 -0.31
CA PRO A 30 -6.18 -7.89 -0.51
C PRO A 30 -7.48 -7.33 -1.09
N GLU A 31 -8.25 -8.19 -1.75
CA GLU A 31 -9.47 -7.77 -2.44
C GLU A 31 -10.48 -7.08 -1.52
N GLU A 32 -10.59 -7.54 -0.27
CA GLU A 32 -11.48 -6.96 0.75
C GLU A 32 -11.13 -5.49 1.06
N GLN A 33 -9.85 -5.20 1.33
CA GLN A 33 -9.41 -3.82 1.56
C GLN A 33 -9.51 -2.96 0.29
N ARG A 34 -9.22 -3.54 -0.88
CA ARG A 34 -9.40 -2.83 -2.16
C ARG A 34 -10.84 -2.39 -2.32
N LYS A 35 -11.78 -3.31 -2.06
CA LYS A 35 -13.21 -3.05 -2.21
C LYS A 35 -13.65 -1.96 -1.25
N GLU A 36 -13.27 -2.03 0.03
CA GLU A 36 -13.59 -1.01 1.03
C GLU A 36 -13.06 0.38 0.64
N VAL A 37 -11.80 0.48 0.21
CA VAL A 37 -11.20 1.75 -0.25
C VAL A 37 -11.94 2.31 -1.47
N LEU A 38 -12.33 1.45 -2.42
CA LEU A 38 -13.08 1.86 -3.61
C LEU A 38 -14.51 2.28 -3.27
N GLU A 39 -15.19 1.58 -2.38
CA GLU A 39 -16.54 1.92 -1.92
C GLU A 39 -16.53 3.27 -1.20
N LEU A 40 -15.61 3.48 -0.27
CA LEU A 40 -15.47 4.75 0.44
C LEU A 40 -15.08 5.91 -0.50
N TYR A 41 -14.22 5.66 -1.49
CA TYR A 41 -13.88 6.66 -2.50
C TYR A 41 -15.08 7.01 -3.41
N GLN A 42 -15.86 6.01 -3.83
CA GLN A 42 -17.08 6.23 -4.63
C GLN A 42 -18.20 6.89 -3.83
N ALA A 43 -18.30 6.59 -2.53
CA ALA A 43 -19.22 7.24 -1.60
C ALA A 43 -18.80 8.70 -1.30
N GLY A 44 -17.57 9.10 -1.64
CA GLY A 44 -17.03 10.42 -1.34
C GLY A 44 -16.52 10.58 0.10
N GLU A 45 -16.50 9.49 0.88
CA GLU A 45 -15.97 9.43 2.24
C GLU A 45 -14.45 9.55 2.26
N LEU A 46 -13.78 9.02 1.22
CA LEU A 46 -12.35 9.16 1.03
C LEU A 46 -12.01 10.13 -0.10
N SER A 47 -11.21 11.13 0.25
CA SER A 47 -10.56 12.01 -0.72
C SER A 47 -9.32 11.35 -1.33
N LEU A 48 -8.88 11.88 -2.47
CA LEU A 48 -7.72 11.35 -3.21
C LEU A 48 -6.46 11.22 -2.33
N GLU A 49 -6.22 12.19 -1.45
CA GLU A 49 -5.09 12.18 -0.52
C GLU A 49 -5.23 11.12 0.56
N GLN A 50 -6.46 10.90 1.06
CA GLN A 50 -6.72 9.83 2.02
C GLN A 50 -6.52 8.46 1.38
N VAL A 51 -6.96 8.27 0.14
CA VAL A 51 -6.68 7.01 -0.59
C VAL A 51 -5.18 6.76 -0.70
N LYS A 52 -4.37 7.79 -1.00
CA LYS A 52 -2.90 7.64 -1.01
C LYS A 52 -2.35 7.23 0.36
N MET A 53 -2.81 7.86 1.44
CA MET A 53 -2.39 7.51 2.80
C MET A 53 -2.78 6.08 3.17
N VAL A 54 -4.02 5.68 2.88
CA VAL A 54 -4.52 4.32 3.15
C VAL A 54 -3.70 3.30 2.38
N VAL A 55 -3.54 3.48 1.07
CA VAL A 55 -2.75 2.56 0.22
C VAL A 55 -1.29 2.48 0.66
N SER A 56 -0.65 3.62 0.97
CA SER A 56 0.72 3.64 1.51
C SER A 56 0.81 2.88 2.84
N THR A 57 -0.16 3.11 3.75
CA THR A 57 -0.22 2.41 5.05
C THR A 57 -0.38 0.91 4.89
N ILE A 58 -1.21 0.46 3.95
CA ILE A 58 -1.43 -0.97 3.69
C ILE A 58 -0.15 -1.61 3.18
N VAL A 59 0.53 -0.97 2.24
CA VAL A 59 1.81 -1.47 1.71
C VAL A 59 2.86 -1.54 2.82
N THR A 60 2.99 -0.49 3.64
CA THR A 60 3.90 -0.49 4.79
C THR A 60 3.58 -1.59 5.79
N LYS A 61 2.30 -1.81 6.11
CA LYS A 61 1.87 -2.90 6.99
C LYS A 61 2.17 -4.27 6.38
N ALA A 62 1.88 -4.47 5.11
CA ALA A 62 2.13 -5.73 4.41
C ALA A 62 3.62 -6.09 4.42
N GLU A 63 4.50 -5.10 4.19
CA GLU A 63 5.95 -5.29 4.26
C GLU A 63 6.44 -5.51 5.69
N ALA A 64 5.92 -4.76 6.66
CA ALA A 64 6.25 -4.99 8.07
C ALA A 64 5.84 -6.40 8.53
N LEU A 65 4.70 -6.91 8.07
CA LEU A 65 4.28 -8.29 8.35
C LEU A 65 5.20 -9.30 7.66
N ARG A 66 5.59 -9.07 6.40
CA ARG A 66 6.57 -9.91 5.68
C ARG A 66 7.93 -9.94 6.37
N ALA A 67 8.42 -8.79 6.81
CA ALA A 67 9.69 -8.67 7.54
C ALA A 67 9.66 -9.42 8.89
N GLN A 68 8.50 -9.50 9.54
CA GLN A 68 8.33 -10.25 10.79
C GLN A 68 8.23 -11.77 10.60
N THR A 69 7.78 -12.24 9.42
CA THR A 69 7.65 -13.68 9.14
C THR A 69 8.93 -14.37 8.68
N SER A 70 10.04 -13.63 8.51
CA SER A 70 11.37 -14.19 8.31
C SER A 70 12.17 -14.09 9.62
N PRO A 71 12.34 -15.18 10.41
CA PRO A 71 13.48 -15.24 11.31
C PRO A 71 14.75 -15.33 10.44
N HIS A 72 15.87 -14.78 10.90
CA HIS A 72 17.18 -14.69 10.23
C HIS A 72 17.27 -13.50 9.25
N THR A 73 18.07 -12.45 9.49
CA THR A 73 19.35 -12.36 10.20
C THR A 73 19.47 -10.97 10.83
N THR A 74 19.57 -10.94 12.16
CA THR A 74 20.38 -9.96 12.89
C THR A 74 21.71 -9.86 12.17
N GLN A 75 22.03 -8.73 11.57
CA GLN A 75 23.43 -8.43 11.25
C GLN A 75 24.01 -7.78 12.50
N PRO A 76 24.90 -8.47 13.24
CA PRO A 76 25.60 -7.85 14.35
C PRO A 76 26.86 -7.15 13.81
N ARG A 77 27.04 -5.95 14.37
CA ARG A 77 28.28 -5.19 14.55
C ARG A 77 28.75 -4.28 13.42
#